data_AF-A0A961Y1D7-F1
#
_entry.id   AF-A0A961Y1D7-F1
#
_cell.length_a   1.000
_cell.length_b   1.000
_cell.length_c   1.000
_cell.angle_alpha   90.00
_cell.angle_beta   90.00
_cell.angle_gamma   90.00
#
_symmetry.space_group_name_H-M   'P 1'
#
loop_
_entity.id
_entity.type
_entity.pdbx_description
1 polymer ?
#
loop_
_entity_poly.entity_id
_entity_poly.type
_entity_poly.pdbx_seq_one_letter_code
_entity_poly.pdbx_strand_id
1 'polypeptide(L)' 'MVSGKPGAIHTPDPGALRQAVQIAEGYFIEGNIDSKAKFDRLKLALSELGLEEELFVKFA' A
#
# COMPACT_ATOMS: atom_id res chain seq x y z
N MET A 1 -1.85 -46.53 -10.80
CA MET A 1 -1.93 -45.13 -11.29
C MET A 1 -2.70 -44.32 -10.26
N VAL A 2 -2.02 -43.52 -9.45
CA VAL A 2 -2.68 -42.58 -8.53
C VAL A 2 -2.54 -41.20 -9.14
N SER A 3 -3.59 -40.70 -9.79
CA SER A 3 -3.64 -39.31 -10.25
C SER A 3 -4.02 -38.44 -9.06
N GLY A 4 -3.03 -38.01 -8.28
CA GLY A 4 -3.22 -36.93 -7.31
C GLY A 4 -3.57 -35.65 -8.08
N LYS A 5 -4.77 -35.09 -7.84
CA LYS A 5 -5.10 -33.75 -8.32
C LYS A 5 -4.04 -32.78 -7.75
N PRO A 6 -3.32 -32.01 -8.59
CA PRO A 6 -2.42 -30.99 -8.07
C PRO A 6 -3.26 -30.03 -7.23
N GLY A 7 -2.85 -29.81 -5.97
CA GLY A 7 -3.50 -28.86 -5.08
C GLY A 7 -3.59 -27.50 -5.77
N ALA A 8 -4.78 -26.91 -5.78
CA ALA A 8 -5.00 -25.61 -6.41
C ALA A 8 -4.04 -24.58 -5.77
N ILE A 9 -3.16 -24.04 -6.58
CA ILE A 9 -2.33 -22.90 -6.21
C ILE A 9 -3.31 -21.72 -6.11
N HIS A 10 -3.69 -21.33 -4.91
CA HIS A 10 -4.45 -20.10 -4.70
C HIS A 10 -3.50 -18.94 -4.98
N THR A 11 -3.46 -18.49 -6.24
CA THR A 11 -2.90 -17.19 -6.57
C THR A 11 -3.78 -16.14 -5.88
N PRO A 12 -3.21 -15.30 -4.99
CA PRO A 12 -3.96 -14.20 -4.40
C PRO A 12 -4.51 -13.33 -5.53
N ASP A 13 -5.69 -12.75 -5.30
CA ASP A 13 -6.25 -11.75 -6.20
C ASP A 13 -5.17 -10.68 -6.45
N PRO A 14 -4.78 -10.41 -7.71
CA PRO A 14 -3.82 -9.37 -8.02
C PRO A 14 -4.19 -8.00 -7.42
N GLY A 15 -5.50 -7.73 -7.24
CA GLY A 15 -6.01 -6.54 -6.55
C GLY A 15 -5.76 -6.53 -5.04
N ALA A 16 -5.54 -7.70 -4.44
CA ALA A 16 -5.25 -7.87 -3.01
C ALA A 16 -3.74 -7.86 -2.69
N LEU A 17 -2.87 -7.76 -3.70
CA LEU A 17 -1.43 -7.60 -3.52
C LEU A 17 -1.06 -6.12 -3.32
N ARG A 18 0.08 -5.87 -2.69
CA ARG A 18 0.63 -4.51 -2.60
C ARG A 18 1.06 -4.07 -3.99
N GLN A 19 0.77 -2.82 -4.32
CA GLN A 19 0.99 -2.28 -5.67
C GLN A 19 1.82 -1.01 -5.61
N ALA A 20 2.71 -0.80 -6.58
CA ALA A 20 3.33 0.50 -6.78
C ALA A 20 2.34 1.40 -7.52
N VAL A 21 1.85 2.44 -6.85
CA VAL A 21 0.92 3.42 -7.43
C VAL A 21 1.72 4.67 -7.77
N GLN A 22 1.74 5.02 -9.06
CA GLN A 22 2.43 6.22 -9.50
C GLN A 22 1.67 7.47 -9.04
N ILE A 23 2.39 8.44 -8.46
CA ILE A 23 1.82 9.73 -8.03
C ILE A 23 2.43 10.92 -8.78
N ALA A 24 3.63 10.76 -9.34
CA ALA A 24 4.28 11.73 -10.21
C ALA A 24 5.33 11.02 -11.09
N GLU A 25 5.99 11.75 -11.99
CA GLU A 25 7.05 11.20 -12.84
C GLU A 25 8.21 10.69 -11.98
N GLY A 26 8.49 9.38 -12.06
CA GLY A 26 9.53 8.75 -11.25
C GLY A 26 9.18 8.52 -9.77
N TYR A 27 7.99 8.93 -9.31
CA TYR A 27 7.56 8.80 -7.91
C TYR A 27 6.36 7.86 -7.76
N PHE A 28 6.50 6.91 -6.83
CA PHE A 28 5.51 5.88 -6.55
C PHE A 28 5.30 5.75 -5.05
N ILE A 29 4.07 5.42 -4.66
CA ILE A 29 3.71 5.03 -3.30
C ILE A 29 3.22 3.58 -3.27
N GLU A 30 3.20 3.01 -2.08
CA GLU A 30 2.62 1.70 -1.87
C GLU A 30 1.10 1.79 -1.74
N GLY A 31 0.40 1.14 -2.65
CA GLY A 31 -1.05 0.97 -2.68
C GLY A 31 -1.49 -0.37 -2.10
N ASN A 32 -2.79 -0.50 -1.88
CA ASN A 32 -3.44 -1.65 -1.24
C ASN A 32 -2.80 -2.02 0.12
N ILE A 33 -2.72 -0.98 0.96
CA ILE A 33 -2.31 -1.01 2.36
C ILE A 33 -3.45 -0.44 3.19
N ASP A 34 -3.56 -0.87 4.45
CA ASP A 34 -4.60 -0.38 5.34
C ASP A 34 -4.43 1.12 5.69
N SER A 35 -5.49 1.73 6.22
CA SER A 35 -5.50 3.16 6.55
C SER A 35 -4.45 3.55 7.59
N LYS A 36 -4.12 2.64 8.53
CA LYS A 36 -3.09 2.90 9.54
C LYS A 36 -1.71 2.97 8.88
N ALA A 37 -1.39 2.00 8.03
CA ALA A 37 -0.14 1.95 7.29
C ALA A 37 0.01 3.10 6.27
N LYS A 38 -1.10 3.64 5.74
CA LYS A 38 -1.10 4.89 4.96
C LYS A 38 -0.72 6.09 5.82
N PHE A 39 -1.34 6.20 7.00
CA PHE A 39 -1.11 7.30 7.92
C PHE A 39 0.32 7.30 8.48
N ASP A 40 0.88 6.12 8.81
CA ASP A 40 2.25 5.99 9.28
C ASP A 40 3.27 6.42 8.21
N ARG A 41 3.03 6.06 6.93
CA ARG A 41 3.86 6.52 5.80
C ARG A 41 3.77 8.03 5.60
N LEU A 42 2.58 8.61 5.73
CA LEU A 42 2.39 10.05 5.61
C LEU A 42 3.12 10.81 6.73
N LYS A 43 3.01 10.35 7.98
CA LYS A 43 3.76 10.91 9.10
C LYS A 43 5.26 10.90 8.86
N LEU A 44 5.80 9.75 8.42
CA LEU A 44 7.23 9.65 8.11
C LEU A 44 7.63 10.67 7.04
N ALA A 45 6.90 10.76 5.93
CA ALA A 45 7.20 11.71 4.87
C ALA A 45 7.16 13.17 5.34
N LEU A 46 6.17 13.53 6.16
CA LEU A 46 6.08 14.88 6.72
C LEU A 46 7.24 15.18 7.67
N SER A 47 7.65 14.21 8.49
CA SER A 47 8.82 14.37 9.38
C SER A 47 10.14 14.54 8.62
N GLU A 48 10.37 13.74 7.59
CA GLU A 48 11.57 13.86 6.75
C GLU A 48 11.62 15.21 5.99
N LEU A 49 10.47 15.83 5.75
CA LEU A 49 10.35 17.13 5.08
C LEU A 49 10.26 18.32 6.04
N GLY A 50 10.16 18.10 7.35
CA GLY A 50 9.96 19.16 8.35
C GLY A 50 8.59 19.86 8.24
N LEU A 51 7.56 19.13 7.82
CA LEU A 51 6.19 19.61 7.56
C LEU A 51 5.17 19.01 8.55
N GLU A 52 5.58 18.60 9.75
CA GLU A 52 4.69 17.90 10.69
C GLU A 52 3.45 18.71 11.09
N GLU A 53 3.58 20.03 11.13
CA GLU A 53 2.50 20.99 11.46
C GLU A 53 1.46 21.13 10.34
N GLU A 54 1.77 20.70 9.10
CA GLU A 54 0.87 20.84 7.95
C GLU A 54 -0.18 19.71 7.83
N LEU A 55 -0.20 18.76 8.77
CA LEU A 55 -1.15 17.65 8.75
C LEU A 55 -2.56 18.10 9.18
N PHE A 56 -3.27 18.80 8.29
CA PHE A 56 -4.69 19.10 8.43
C PHE A 56 -5.53 17.88 8.06
N VAL A 57 -5.88 17.06 9.05
CA VAL A 57 -6.89 16.03 8.86
C VAL A 57 -8.27 16.70 8.82
N LYS A 58 -8.76 17.06 7.63
CA LYS A 58 -10.15 17.50 7.45
C LYS A 58 -11.10 16.32 7.68
N PHE A 59 -11.57 16.16 8.91
CA PHE A 59 -12.81 15.42 9.19
C PHE A 59 -13.89 16.43 9.58
N ALA A 60 -14.84 16.63 8.66
CA ALA A 60 -16.19 17.14 8.95
C ALA A 60 -17.16 15.99 8.68
#